data_AF-A0A9W7GFN1-F1
#
_entry.id   AF-A0A9W7GFN1-F1
#
_cell.length_a   1.000
_cell.length_b   1.000
_cell.length_c   1.000
_cell.angle_alpha   90.00
_cell.angle_beta   90.00
_cell.angle_gamma   90.00
#
_symmetry.space_group_name_H-M   'P 1'
#
loop_
_entity.id
_entity.type
_entity.pdbx_description
1 polymer ?
#
loop_
_entity_poly.entity_id
_entity_poly.type
_entity_poly.pdbx_seq_one_letter_code
_entity_poly.pdbx_strand_id
1 'polypeptide(L)'
;MAPSKKSGSKKAPAKSTPKVSKDPVFPSRPRSTRIGGDVRPQGRDLSRFVKWPRYVRLQRQRTILYQRLKVPPVINQFTQTLSKNEAASVFKLLNAYRPLTAAARKQKAKEAAAAKAAKKDAPAGSAFQVKFGLKHVTTLVEEKKAKFVAIACDVDPIELVVWLPALCRQMDVPFVIVKDKARLGALVHQKTAAAVAITGVEKSDEKALSNLTAVAMEKYNNNVDLVRKWGGGKMGLKTEAKLEKRAKQLEAEAAKLAKSKGL
;
A
#
# COMPACT_ATOMS: atom_id res chain seq x y z
N MET A 1 -5.00 68.26 34.45
CA MET A 1 -6.24 68.57 33.68
C MET A 1 -6.56 67.38 32.76
N ALA A 2 -7.85 67.07 32.65
CA ALA A 2 -8.46 65.80 32.26
C ALA A 2 -8.02 65.16 30.92
N PRO A 3 -8.08 63.81 30.79
CA PRO A 3 -8.18 63.17 29.49
C PRO A 3 -9.57 63.40 28.90
N SER A 4 -9.61 63.89 27.66
CA SER A 4 -10.86 64.21 26.95
C SER A 4 -11.65 62.95 26.60
N LYS A 5 -12.96 63.00 26.87
CA LYS A 5 -13.94 61.96 26.52
C LYS A 5 -13.99 61.79 24.99
N LYS A 6 -13.50 60.67 24.48
CA LYS A 6 -13.90 60.19 23.14
C LYS A 6 -15.32 59.62 23.23
N SER A 7 -16.27 60.39 22.69
CA SER A 7 -17.66 60.01 22.49
C SER A 7 -17.80 58.70 21.73
N GLY A 8 -18.60 57.79 22.27
CA GLY A 8 -18.88 56.48 21.66
C GLY A 8 -19.46 56.62 20.26
N SER A 9 -18.91 55.85 19.32
CA SER A 9 -19.50 55.64 18.01
C SER A 9 -20.86 54.94 18.19
N LYS A 10 -21.95 55.68 17.94
CA LYS A 10 -23.30 55.10 17.80
C LYS A 10 -23.24 54.01 16.73
N LYS A 11 -23.45 52.77 17.16
CA LYS A 11 -23.68 51.61 16.28
C LYS A 11 -24.94 51.92 15.46
N ALA A 12 -24.83 51.93 14.13
CA ALA A 12 -25.96 52.11 13.25
C ALA A 12 -27.07 51.09 13.60
N PRO A 13 -28.35 51.48 13.61
CA PRO A 13 -29.43 50.56 13.90
C PRO A 13 -29.41 49.45 12.86
N ALA A 14 -29.38 48.20 13.32
CA ALA A 14 -29.53 47.04 12.46
C ALA A 14 -30.84 47.23 11.68
N LYS A 15 -30.77 47.32 10.35
CA LYS A 15 -31.94 47.30 9.48
C LYS A 15 -32.77 46.09 9.88
N SER A 16 -33.95 46.31 10.46
CA SER A 16 -34.91 45.26 10.72
C SER A 16 -35.29 44.68 9.36
N THR A 17 -34.78 43.48 9.06
CA THR A 17 -35.21 42.70 7.91
C THR A 17 -36.73 42.61 7.95
N PRO A 18 -37.44 42.99 6.88
CA PRO A 18 -38.90 42.96 6.86
C PRO A 18 -39.38 41.55 7.23
N LYS A 19 -40.31 41.45 8.18
CA LYS A 19 -40.95 40.18 8.54
C LYS A 19 -41.70 39.68 7.32
N VAL A 20 -41.08 38.76 6.58
CA VAL A 20 -41.73 38.04 5.48
C VAL A 20 -43.01 37.41 6.04
N SER A 21 -44.16 37.82 5.51
CA SER A 21 -45.46 37.23 5.83
C SER A 21 -45.37 35.74 5.53
N LYS A 22 -45.56 34.90 6.56
CA LYS A 22 -45.54 33.45 6.40
C LYS A 22 -46.66 33.06 5.44
N ASP A 23 -46.30 32.40 4.34
CA ASP A 23 -47.27 31.88 3.38
C ASP A 23 -48.26 30.98 4.13
N PRO A 24 -49.57 31.31 4.17
CA PRO A 24 -50.56 30.55 4.90
C PRO A 24 -50.77 29.14 4.30
N VAL A 25 -50.44 28.94 3.02
CA VAL A 25 -50.57 27.66 2.33
C VAL A 25 -49.38 26.74 2.64
N PHE A 26 -48.18 27.31 2.85
CA PHE A 26 -46.95 26.56 3.10
C PHE A 26 -46.24 27.03 4.39
N PRO A 27 -46.81 26.73 5.58
CA PRO A 27 -46.18 27.09 6.84
C PRO A 27 -44.88 26.30 7.05
N SER A 28 -43.81 26.99 7.43
CA SER A 28 -42.57 26.33 7.87
C SER A 28 -42.81 25.52 9.15
N ARG A 29 -42.48 24.22 9.11
CA ARG A 29 -42.60 23.29 10.24
C ARG A 29 -41.19 22.81 10.65
N PRO A 30 -40.43 23.62 11.40
CA PRO A 30 -39.09 23.25 11.82
C PRO A 30 -39.13 22.03 12.73
N ARG A 31 -38.18 21.12 12.54
CA ARG A 31 -38.05 19.87 13.31
C ARG A 31 -36.77 19.92 14.15
N SER A 32 -36.88 19.71 15.46
CA SER A 32 -35.73 19.64 16.37
C SER A 32 -35.22 18.21 16.46
N THR A 33 -34.07 17.93 15.85
CA THR A 33 -33.46 16.58 15.87
C THR A 33 -32.43 16.40 17.00
N ARG A 34 -32.36 17.36 17.94
CA ARG A 34 -31.55 17.28 19.15
C ARG A 34 -32.10 16.19 20.07
N ILE A 35 -31.28 15.73 21.02
CA ILE A 35 -31.69 14.76 22.03
C ILE A 35 -32.92 15.30 22.78
N GLY A 36 -33.97 14.48 22.90
CA GLY A 36 -35.24 14.84 23.54
C GLY A 36 -36.24 15.61 22.66
N GLY A 37 -35.92 15.85 21.38
CA GLY A 37 -36.84 16.44 20.41
C GLY A 37 -37.55 15.41 19.53
N ASP A 38 -37.79 15.79 18.28
CA ASP A 38 -38.47 14.99 17.26
C ASP A 38 -37.68 13.73 16.84
N VAL A 39 -38.38 12.81 16.18
CA VAL A 39 -37.77 11.60 15.61
C VAL A 39 -36.62 11.97 14.68
N ARG A 40 -35.48 11.33 14.97
CA ARG A 40 -34.23 11.45 14.25
C ARG A 40 -34.42 11.09 12.77
N PRO A 41 -33.83 11.84 11.82
CA PRO A 41 -33.97 11.53 10.40
C PRO A 41 -33.41 10.14 10.10
N GLN A 42 -34.19 9.39 9.32
CA GLN A 42 -33.77 8.13 8.72
C GLN A 42 -32.74 8.42 7.61
N GLY A 43 -31.85 7.46 7.32
CA GLY A 43 -30.83 7.64 6.27
C GLY A 43 -29.52 8.29 6.73
N ARG A 44 -29.28 8.41 8.04
CA ARG A 44 -27.91 8.68 8.52
C ARG A 44 -26.99 7.52 8.18
N ASP A 45 -25.73 7.81 7.88
CA ASP A 45 -24.74 6.75 7.65
C ASP A 45 -24.50 5.95 8.95
N LEU A 46 -25.01 4.72 8.95
CA LEU A 46 -24.83 3.76 10.03
C LEU A 46 -23.74 2.73 9.73
N SER A 47 -23.03 2.83 8.60
CA SER A 47 -22.03 1.84 8.13
C SER A 47 -21.01 1.45 9.21
N ARG A 48 -20.59 2.41 10.04
CA ARG A 48 -19.69 2.18 11.19
C ARG A 48 -20.32 1.36 12.31
N PHE A 49 -21.62 1.50 12.55
CA PHE A 49 -22.36 0.90 13.67
C PHE A 49 -23.06 -0.41 13.29
N VAL A 50 -23.05 -0.80 12.02
CA VAL A 50 -23.58 -2.09 11.56
C VAL A 50 -22.91 -3.25 12.29
N LYS A 51 -23.72 -4.25 12.68
CA LYS A 51 -23.23 -5.54 13.17
C LYS A 51 -22.68 -6.36 12.00
N TRP A 52 -21.38 -6.21 11.74
CA TRP A 52 -20.72 -6.88 10.62
C TRP A 52 -20.70 -8.42 10.74
N PRO A 53 -20.89 -9.16 9.63
CA PRO A 53 -20.72 -10.61 9.58
C PRO A 53 -19.34 -11.06 10.10
N ARG A 54 -19.25 -12.29 10.59
CA ARG A 54 -18.04 -12.82 11.25
C ARG A 54 -16.78 -12.72 10.39
N TYR A 55 -16.85 -13.04 9.09
CA TYR A 55 -15.70 -13.00 8.19
C TYR A 55 -15.12 -11.58 8.03
N VAL A 56 -15.98 -10.56 7.93
CA VAL A 56 -15.56 -9.15 7.86
C VAL A 56 -14.87 -8.73 9.16
N ARG A 57 -15.43 -9.13 10.30
CA ARG A 57 -14.85 -8.84 11.62
C ARG A 57 -13.46 -9.45 11.76
N LEU A 58 -13.31 -10.73 11.40
CA LEU A 58 -12.02 -11.44 11.48
C LEU A 58 -10.96 -10.81 10.56
N GLN A 59 -11.30 -10.47 9.32
CA GLN A 59 -10.38 -9.80 8.39
C GLN A 59 -9.91 -8.44 8.92
N ARG A 60 -10.83 -7.62 9.44
CA ARG A 60 -10.50 -6.32 10.04
C ARG A 60 -9.66 -6.48 11.32
N GLN A 61 -10.00 -7.43 12.18
CA GLN A 61 -9.25 -7.74 13.39
C GLN A 61 -7.83 -8.19 13.08
N ARG A 62 -7.63 -9.03 12.05
CA ARG A 62 -6.29 -9.45 11.59
C ARG A 62 -5.42 -8.26 11.22
N THR A 63 -5.94 -7.33 10.41
CA THR A 63 -5.22 -6.11 10.02
C THR A 63 -4.93 -5.21 11.22
N ILE A 64 -5.90 -5.05 12.14
CA ILE A 64 -5.70 -4.24 13.34
C ILE A 64 -4.61 -4.86 14.22
N LEU A 65 -4.66 -6.17 14.48
CA LEU A 65 -3.64 -6.86 15.28
C LEU A 65 -2.24 -6.68 14.68
N TYR A 66 -2.09 -6.82 13.37
CA TYR A 66 -0.81 -6.58 12.69
C TYR A 66 -0.30 -5.14 12.85
N GLN A 67 -1.18 -4.14 12.96
CA GLN A 67 -0.80 -2.75 13.23
C GLN A 67 -0.45 -2.50 14.71
N ARG A 68 -1.12 -3.18 15.65
CA ARG A 68 -0.97 -2.98 17.10
C ARG A 68 0.22 -3.73 17.67
N LEU A 69 0.42 -4.97 17.26
CA LEU A 69 1.51 -5.79 17.74
C LEU A 69 2.86 -5.27 17.24
N LYS A 70 3.92 -5.57 17.98
CA LYS A 70 5.29 -5.30 17.54
C LYS A 70 5.66 -6.35 16.50
N VAL A 71 5.84 -5.94 15.25
CA VAL A 71 6.10 -6.85 14.13
C VAL A 71 7.62 -7.05 13.98
N PRO A 72 8.13 -8.29 13.95
CA PRO A 72 9.54 -8.56 13.72
C PRO A 72 10.03 -7.97 12.39
N PRO A 73 11.31 -7.53 12.29
CA PRO A 73 11.84 -6.89 11.08
C PRO A 73 11.73 -7.77 9.82
N VAL A 74 11.93 -9.08 9.96
CA VAL A 74 11.85 -10.06 8.87
C VAL A 74 10.46 -10.10 8.22
N ILE A 75 9.41 -9.80 8.99
CA ILE A 75 8.04 -9.69 8.47
C ILE A 75 7.75 -8.25 8.03
N ASN A 76 8.22 -7.27 8.80
CA ASN A 76 7.99 -5.86 8.54
C ASN A 76 8.56 -5.39 7.19
N GLN A 77 9.65 -5.98 6.70
CA GLN A 77 10.21 -5.65 5.38
C GLN A 77 9.19 -5.81 4.23
N PHE A 78 8.20 -6.70 4.35
CA PHE A 78 7.13 -6.85 3.34
C PHE A 78 6.15 -5.68 3.32
N THR A 79 6.15 -4.80 4.32
CA THR A 79 5.38 -3.55 4.28
C THR A 79 6.05 -2.49 3.41
N GLN A 80 7.36 -2.63 3.14
CA GLN A 80 8.17 -1.70 2.36
C GLN A 80 8.18 -2.11 0.88
N THR A 81 7.05 -1.90 0.22
CA THR A 81 6.88 -2.24 -1.20
C THR A 81 7.35 -1.10 -2.11
N LEU A 82 7.70 -1.42 -3.36
CA LEU A 82 7.98 -0.43 -4.40
C LEU A 82 6.84 0.59 -4.54
N SER A 83 7.22 1.81 -4.90
CA SER A 83 6.24 2.85 -5.26
C SER A 83 5.49 2.47 -6.55
N LYS A 84 4.33 3.09 -6.79
CA LYS A 84 3.50 2.78 -7.97
C LYS A 84 4.25 3.01 -9.29
N ASN A 85 5.08 4.06 -9.35
CA ASN A 85 5.84 4.43 -10.54
C ASN A 85 6.96 3.43 -10.83
N GLU A 86 7.73 3.05 -9.81
CA GLU A 86 8.81 2.06 -9.95
C GLU A 86 8.26 0.68 -10.30
N ALA A 87 7.15 0.29 -9.67
CA ALA A 87 6.47 -0.94 -10.01
C ALA A 87 6.01 -0.94 -11.48
N ALA A 88 5.55 0.20 -12.02
CA ALA A 88 5.18 0.28 -13.44
C ALA A 88 6.37 -0.02 -14.36
N SER A 89 7.56 0.50 -14.05
CA SER A 89 8.80 0.18 -14.80
C SER A 89 9.16 -1.30 -14.72
N VAL A 90 9.08 -1.91 -13.53
CA VAL A 90 9.32 -3.35 -13.33
C VAL A 90 8.33 -4.19 -14.14
N PHE A 91 7.03 -3.88 -14.07
CA PHE A 91 6.02 -4.63 -14.81
C PHE A 91 6.08 -4.39 -16.32
N LYS A 92 6.52 -3.22 -16.78
CA LYS A 92 6.75 -2.95 -18.21
C LYS A 92 7.81 -3.90 -18.77
N LEU A 93 8.95 -4.03 -18.09
CA LEU A 93 10.00 -4.97 -18.47
C LEU A 93 9.50 -6.42 -18.40
N LEU A 94 8.93 -6.83 -17.26
CA LEU A 94 8.45 -8.21 -17.09
C LEU A 94 7.37 -8.61 -18.12
N ASN A 95 6.55 -7.66 -18.58
CA ASN A 95 5.51 -7.93 -19.58
C ASN A 95 6.07 -8.25 -20.96
N ALA A 96 7.26 -7.75 -21.32
CA ALA A 96 7.93 -8.09 -22.57
C ALA A 96 8.38 -9.57 -22.58
N TYR A 97 8.74 -10.10 -21.42
CA TYR A 97 9.30 -11.45 -21.24
C TYR A 97 8.28 -12.48 -20.72
N ARG A 98 6.97 -12.29 -20.99
CA ARG A 98 5.93 -13.19 -20.50
C ARG A 98 6.11 -14.63 -21.00
N PRO A 99 5.87 -15.65 -20.15
CA PRO A 99 5.89 -17.03 -20.60
C PRO A 99 4.73 -17.31 -21.55
N LEU A 100 4.91 -18.28 -22.45
CA LEU A 100 3.88 -18.69 -23.41
C LEU A 100 2.62 -19.23 -22.72
N THR A 101 1.46 -18.81 -23.21
CA THR A 101 0.15 -19.40 -22.84
C THR A 101 0.07 -20.86 -23.30
N ALA A 102 -0.85 -21.63 -22.71
CA ALA A 102 -1.08 -23.01 -23.12
C ALA A 102 -1.47 -23.15 -24.60
N ALA A 103 -2.31 -22.24 -25.11
CA ALA A 103 -2.70 -22.19 -26.51
C ALA A 103 -1.51 -21.86 -27.44
N ALA A 104 -0.73 -20.83 -27.10
CA ALA A 104 0.46 -20.46 -27.87
C ALA A 104 1.52 -21.56 -27.84
N ARG A 105 1.67 -22.27 -26.72
CA ARG A 105 2.58 -23.43 -26.60
C ARG A 105 2.14 -24.57 -27.53
N LYS A 106 0.84 -24.84 -27.63
CA LYS A 106 0.29 -25.86 -28.55
C LYS A 106 0.47 -25.45 -30.01
N GLN A 107 0.24 -24.18 -30.35
CA GLN A 107 0.48 -23.66 -31.70
C GLN A 107 1.96 -23.75 -32.08
N LYS A 108 2.85 -23.28 -31.20
CA LYS A 108 4.30 -23.36 -31.40
C LYS A 108 4.78 -24.81 -31.59
N ALA A 109 4.22 -25.76 -30.84
CA ALA A 109 4.54 -27.17 -31.00
C ALA A 109 4.09 -27.72 -32.37
N LYS A 110 2.91 -27.31 -32.86
CA LYS A 110 2.43 -27.67 -34.20
C LYS A 110 3.29 -27.06 -35.30
N GLU A 111 3.64 -25.79 -35.17
CA GLU A 111 4.52 -25.09 -36.13
C GLU A 111 5.91 -25.70 -36.16
N ALA A 112 6.47 -26.05 -35.00
CA ALA A 112 7.75 -26.74 -34.92
C ALA A 112 7.69 -28.14 -35.55
N ALA A 113 6.60 -28.88 -35.37
CA ALA A 113 6.39 -30.18 -36.01
C ALA A 113 6.27 -30.03 -37.55
N ALA A 114 5.53 -29.02 -38.03
CA ALA A 114 5.39 -28.73 -39.44
C ALA A 114 6.71 -28.26 -40.08
N ALA A 115 7.48 -27.40 -39.39
CA ALA A 115 8.80 -26.95 -39.83
C ALA A 115 9.77 -28.13 -39.94
N LYS A 116 9.79 -29.03 -38.95
CA LYS A 116 10.58 -30.27 -38.99
C LYS A 116 10.16 -31.17 -40.17
N ALA A 117 8.87 -31.36 -40.40
CA ALA A 117 8.38 -32.13 -41.54
C ALA A 117 8.80 -31.51 -42.88
N ALA A 118 8.85 -30.18 -42.97
CA ALA A 118 9.31 -29.43 -44.13
C ALA A 118 10.86 -29.29 -44.22
N LYS A 119 11.63 -29.94 -43.32
CA LYS A 119 13.10 -29.78 -43.19
C LYS A 119 13.55 -28.30 -43.13
N LYS A 120 12.72 -27.44 -42.54
CA LYS A 120 13.04 -26.03 -42.25
C LYS A 120 13.34 -25.88 -40.77
N ASP A 121 14.18 -24.91 -40.43
CA ASP A 121 14.46 -24.58 -39.04
C ASP A 121 13.19 -24.11 -38.32
N ALA A 122 13.03 -24.57 -37.08
CA ALA A 122 11.90 -24.16 -36.26
C ALA A 122 12.03 -22.67 -35.88
N PRO A 123 10.93 -21.91 -35.82
CA PRO A 123 10.97 -20.52 -35.44
C PRO A 123 11.53 -20.36 -34.02
N ALA A 124 12.67 -19.65 -33.90
CA ALA A 124 13.29 -19.31 -32.64
C ALA A 124 12.37 -18.37 -31.85
N GLY A 125 11.91 -18.81 -30.67
CA GLY A 125 11.21 -17.92 -29.74
C GLY A 125 12.21 -17.10 -28.92
N SER A 126 11.73 -16.09 -28.19
CA SER A 126 12.58 -15.37 -27.24
C SER A 126 13.27 -16.37 -26.30
N ALA A 127 14.61 -16.31 -26.25
CA ALA A 127 15.41 -17.20 -25.41
C ALA A 127 15.18 -16.91 -23.92
N PHE A 128 14.83 -15.66 -23.62
CA PHE A 128 14.57 -15.19 -22.28
C PHE A 128 13.06 -15.13 -22.02
N GLN A 129 12.67 -15.73 -20.90
CA GLN A 129 11.32 -15.71 -20.38
C GLN A 129 11.39 -15.58 -18.87
N VAL A 130 10.37 -14.92 -18.33
CA VAL A 130 10.17 -14.81 -16.90
C VAL A 130 10.00 -16.20 -16.29
N LYS A 131 10.83 -16.48 -15.28
CA LYS A 131 10.81 -17.70 -14.49
C LYS A 131 9.91 -17.50 -13.28
N PHE A 132 9.12 -18.52 -12.96
CA PHE A 132 8.11 -18.43 -11.91
C PHE A 132 7.98 -19.75 -11.16
N GLY A 133 7.33 -19.66 -9.99
CA GLY A 133 7.19 -20.77 -9.05
C GLY A 133 8.29 -20.72 -7.99
N LEU A 134 7.89 -20.81 -6.72
CA LEU A 134 8.78 -20.58 -5.58
C LEU A 134 10.03 -21.47 -5.66
N LYS A 135 9.85 -22.79 -5.79
CA LYS A 135 10.96 -23.75 -5.88
C LYS A 135 11.92 -23.48 -7.05
N HIS A 136 11.41 -23.02 -8.19
CA HIS A 136 12.24 -22.77 -9.36
C HIS A 136 12.97 -21.43 -9.25
N VAL A 137 12.32 -20.41 -8.69
CA VAL A 137 12.99 -19.14 -8.41
C VAL A 137 14.13 -19.35 -7.42
N THR A 138 13.94 -20.20 -6.42
CA THR A 138 14.93 -20.38 -5.35
C THR A 138 16.18 -21.08 -5.86
N THR A 139 16.03 -22.13 -6.67
CA THR A 139 17.18 -22.78 -7.32
C THR A 139 17.95 -21.81 -8.21
N LEU A 140 17.26 -20.90 -8.91
CA LEU A 140 17.92 -19.90 -9.77
C LEU A 140 18.69 -18.84 -8.96
N VAL A 141 18.25 -18.52 -7.74
CA VAL A 141 18.98 -17.60 -6.85
C VAL A 141 20.19 -18.32 -6.23
N GLU A 142 20.03 -19.56 -5.80
CA GLU A 142 21.13 -20.40 -5.28
C GLU A 142 22.22 -20.64 -6.33
N GLU A 143 21.84 -20.89 -7.58
CA GLU A 143 22.77 -21.03 -8.70
C GLU A 143 23.34 -19.69 -9.21
N LYS A 144 22.94 -18.55 -8.61
CA LYS A 144 23.27 -17.19 -9.06
C LYS A 144 22.94 -16.90 -10.54
N LYS A 145 21.96 -17.61 -11.09
CA LYS A 145 21.47 -17.41 -12.48
C LYS A 145 20.38 -16.35 -12.56
N ALA A 146 19.69 -16.06 -11.46
CA ALA A 146 18.73 -14.98 -11.39
C ALA A 146 19.45 -13.62 -11.35
N LYS A 147 19.14 -12.74 -12.31
CA LYS A 147 19.65 -11.35 -12.33
C LYS A 147 18.76 -10.38 -11.56
N PHE A 148 17.48 -10.71 -11.42
CA PHE A 148 16.50 -9.87 -10.74
C PHE A 148 15.33 -10.71 -10.23
N VAL A 149 14.87 -10.45 -9.00
CA VAL A 149 13.75 -11.17 -8.37
C VAL A 149 12.68 -10.20 -7.87
N ALA A 150 11.43 -10.42 -8.26
CA ALA A 150 10.27 -9.72 -7.74
C ALA A 150 9.48 -10.62 -6.79
N ILE A 151 9.24 -10.14 -5.57
CA ILE A 151 8.60 -10.86 -4.48
C ILE A 151 7.28 -10.18 -4.12
N ALA A 152 6.18 -10.92 -3.95
CA ALA A 152 4.91 -10.34 -3.51
C ALA A 152 4.86 -10.16 -1.98
N CYS A 153 4.21 -9.09 -1.51
CA CYS A 153 4.05 -8.84 -0.06
C CYS A 153 2.82 -9.49 0.58
N ASP A 154 1.81 -9.88 -0.21
CA ASP A 154 0.50 -10.37 0.26
C ASP A 154 0.38 -11.90 0.18
N VAL A 155 1.50 -12.63 0.20
CA VAL A 155 1.52 -14.09 0.23
C VAL A 155 1.05 -14.59 1.59
N ASP A 156 0.14 -15.57 1.55
CA ASP A 156 -0.49 -16.19 2.72
C ASP A 156 -0.49 -17.70 2.45
N PRO A 157 0.26 -18.51 3.20
CA PRO A 157 1.07 -18.22 4.40
C PRO A 157 2.39 -17.46 4.12
N ILE A 158 2.84 -16.60 5.06
CA ILE A 158 4.02 -15.72 4.90
C ILE A 158 5.35 -16.50 4.97
N GLU A 159 5.33 -17.64 5.65
CA GLU A 159 6.44 -18.58 5.85
C GLU A 159 7.03 -19.03 4.51
N LEU A 160 6.23 -19.07 3.45
CA LEU A 160 6.67 -19.43 2.11
C LEU A 160 7.69 -18.43 1.52
N VAL A 161 7.66 -17.17 1.95
CA VAL A 161 8.43 -16.10 1.30
C VAL A 161 9.34 -15.36 2.28
N VAL A 162 9.11 -15.50 3.59
CA VAL A 162 9.83 -14.78 4.65
C VAL A 162 11.36 -14.90 4.56
N TRP A 163 11.86 -16.03 4.09
CA TRP A 163 13.29 -16.35 3.94
C TRP A 163 13.88 -15.90 2.60
N LEU A 164 13.06 -15.65 1.58
CA LEU A 164 13.52 -15.36 0.23
C LEU A 164 14.35 -14.06 0.14
N PRO A 165 13.99 -12.93 0.80
CA PRO A 165 14.85 -11.75 0.85
C PRO A 165 16.22 -12.01 1.48
N ALA A 166 16.30 -12.88 2.49
CA ALA A 166 17.55 -13.22 3.14
C ALA A 166 18.46 -14.03 2.20
N LEU A 167 17.88 -14.99 1.48
CA LEU A 167 18.58 -15.77 0.46
C LEU A 167 19.11 -14.86 -0.66
N CYS A 168 18.27 -13.96 -1.19
CA CYS A 168 18.69 -13.00 -2.22
C CYS A 168 19.84 -12.09 -1.76
N ARG A 169 19.85 -11.64 -0.50
CA ARG A 169 20.97 -10.87 0.06
C ARG A 169 22.25 -11.70 0.16
N GLN A 170 22.16 -12.94 0.65
CA GLN A 170 23.32 -13.82 0.81
C GLN A 170 23.97 -14.18 -0.53
N MET A 171 23.16 -14.30 -1.59
CA MET A 171 23.63 -14.66 -2.93
C MET A 171 23.94 -13.45 -3.82
N ASP A 172 23.86 -12.22 -3.28
CA ASP A 172 24.02 -10.94 -4.01
C ASP A 172 23.10 -10.80 -5.23
N VAL A 173 21.87 -11.31 -5.14
CA VAL A 173 20.86 -11.18 -6.19
C VAL A 173 19.93 -9.99 -5.88
N PRO A 174 19.82 -8.99 -6.77
CA PRO A 174 18.92 -7.86 -6.58
C PRO A 174 17.45 -8.31 -6.48
N PHE A 175 16.76 -7.89 -5.42
CA PHE A 175 15.34 -8.19 -5.24
C PHE A 175 14.49 -6.96 -4.96
N VAL A 176 13.21 -7.06 -5.27
CA VAL A 176 12.21 -6.04 -4.94
C VAL A 176 10.96 -6.66 -4.35
N ILE A 177 10.27 -5.91 -3.50
CA ILE A 177 8.98 -6.30 -2.93
C ILE A 177 7.87 -5.51 -3.61
N VAL A 178 6.87 -6.21 -4.15
CA VAL A 178 5.73 -5.69 -4.91
C VAL A 178 4.44 -5.96 -4.15
N LYS A 179 3.45 -5.08 -4.30
CA LYS A 179 2.20 -5.12 -3.51
C LYS A 179 1.32 -6.35 -3.72
N ASP A 180 1.20 -6.85 -4.94
CA ASP A 180 0.15 -7.81 -5.28
C ASP A 180 0.69 -9.07 -5.97
N LYS A 181 0.53 -10.24 -5.33
CA LYS A 181 0.77 -11.57 -5.93
C LYS A 181 -0.15 -11.85 -7.10
N ALA A 182 -1.33 -11.21 -7.14
CA ALA A 182 -2.26 -11.31 -8.26
C ALA A 182 -1.68 -10.65 -9.53
N ARG A 183 -0.98 -9.51 -9.39
CA ARG A 183 -0.32 -8.85 -10.53
C ARG A 183 0.85 -9.67 -11.07
N LEU A 184 1.64 -10.28 -10.18
CA LEU A 184 2.66 -11.25 -10.59
C LEU A 184 2.04 -12.50 -11.25
N GLY A 185 0.91 -12.99 -10.73
CA GLY A 185 0.16 -14.11 -11.31
C GLY A 185 -0.31 -13.82 -12.74
N ALA A 186 -0.91 -12.64 -12.96
CA ALA A 186 -1.38 -12.22 -14.28
C ALA A 186 -0.25 -12.23 -15.33
N LEU A 187 0.97 -11.88 -14.91
CA LEU A 187 2.15 -11.91 -15.77
C LEU A 187 2.42 -13.30 -16.34
N VAL A 188 2.27 -14.33 -15.51
CA VAL A 188 2.60 -15.73 -15.82
C VAL A 188 1.38 -16.58 -16.16
N HIS A 189 0.23 -15.95 -16.42
CA HIS A 189 -1.04 -16.61 -16.73
C HIS A 189 -1.56 -17.52 -15.61
N GLN A 190 -1.33 -17.13 -14.35
CA GLN A 190 -1.82 -17.80 -13.15
C GLN A 190 -2.69 -16.85 -12.32
N LYS A 191 -3.48 -17.41 -11.38
CA LYS A 191 -4.25 -16.58 -10.44
C LYS A 191 -3.34 -15.77 -9.51
N THR A 192 -2.23 -16.38 -9.08
CA THR A 192 -1.27 -15.79 -8.15
C THR A 192 0.14 -16.31 -8.44
N ALA A 193 1.16 -15.51 -8.11
CA ALA A 193 2.55 -15.94 -8.06
C ALA A 193 3.23 -15.28 -6.86
N ALA A 194 3.93 -16.08 -6.04
CA ALA A 194 4.61 -15.58 -4.84
C ALA A 194 5.91 -14.83 -5.17
N ALA A 195 6.66 -15.35 -6.13
CA ALA A 195 7.90 -14.77 -6.60
C ALA A 195 8.08 -15.05 -8.10
N VAL A 196 8.81 -14.15 -8.75
CA VAL A 196 9.08 -14.15 -10.18
C VAL A 196 10.53 -13.69 -10.39
N ALA A 197 11.25 -14.30 -11.34
CA ALA A 197 12.65 -13.99 -11.61
C ALA A 197 12.94 -13.82 -13.11
N ILE A 198 13.94 -13.01 -13.43
CA ILE A 198 14.54 -12.90 -14.76
C ILE A 198 15.99 -13.42 -14.67
N THR A 199 16.37 -14.30 -15.62
CA THR A 199 17.76 -14.79 -15.76
C THR A 199 18.58 -14.00 -16.79
N GLY A 200 17.91 -13.32 -17.71
CA GLY A 200 18.52 -12.52 -18.77
C GLY A 200 17.46 -11.76 -19.55
N VAL A 201 17.90 -10.76 -20.30
CA VAL A 201 17.07 -9.95 -21.20
C VAL A 201 17.80 -9.83 -22.53
N GLU A 202 17.08 -9.42 -23.57
CA GLU A 202 17.68 -9.03 -24.84
C GLU A 202 18.51 -7.75 -24.68
N LYS A 203 19.47 -7.53 -25.59
CA LYS A 203 20.41 -6.41 -25.51
C LYS A 203 19.72 -5.03 -25.49
N SER A 204 18.55 -4.91 -26.12
CA SER A 204 17.73 -3.68 -26.12
C SER A 204 17.25 -3.28 -24.72
N ASP A 205 16.92 -4.27 -23.88
CA ASP A 205 16.36 -4.06 -22.55
C ASP A 205 17.39 -4.13 -21.42
N GLU A 206 18.65 -4.42 -21.75
CA GLU A 206 19.74 -4.57 -20.78
C GLU A 206 19.94 -3.31 -19.92
N LYS A 207 19.82 -2.12 -20.52
CA LYS A 207 19.84 -0.84 -19.79
C LYS A 207 18.69 -0.72 -18.80
N ALA A 208 17.49 -1.14 -19.19
CA ALA A 208 16.32 -1.09 -18.31
C ALA A 208 16.49 -2.04 -17.11
N LEU A 209 17.02 -3.24 -17.35
CA LEU A 209 17.36 -4.18 -16.28
C LEU A 209 18.46 -3.64 -15.36
N SER A 210 19.52 -3.01 -15.90
CA SER A 210 20.59 -2.40 -15.11
C SER A 210 20.07 -1.29 -14.18
N ASN A 211 19.18 -0.43 -14.69
CA ASN A 211 18.59 0.63 -13.87
C ASN A 211 17.71 0.07 -12.75
N LEU A 212 16.90 -0.97 -13.06
CA LEU A 212 16.05 -1.62 -12.05
C LEU A 212 16.86 -2.37 -10.99
N THR A 213 17.95 -3.03 -11.39
CA THR A 213 18.84 -3.75 -10.45
C THR A 213 19.58 -2.77 -9.55
N ALA A 214 20.05 -1.64 -10.05
CA ALA A 214 20.65 -0.58 -9.22
C ALA A 214 19.65 -0.07 -8.16
N VAL A 215 18.43 0.28 -8.56
CA VAL A 215 17.36 0.72 -7.64
C VAL A 215 17.01 -0.37 -6.62
N ALA A 216 16.97 -1.63 -7.06
CA ALA A 216 16.70 -2.76 -6.17
C ALA A 216 17.80 -2.95 -5.12
N MET A 217 19.07 -2.89 -5.53
CA MET A 217 20.20 -3.04 -4.63
C MET A 217 20.22 -1.96 -3.55
N GLU A 218 20.03 -0.69 -3.93
CA GLU A 218 20.00 0.43 -3.00
C GLU A 218 18.82 0.36 -2.03
N LYS A 219 17.60 0.09 -2.55
CA LYS A 219 16.39 0.09 -1.73
C LYS A 219 16.24 -1.13 -0.83
N TYR A 220 16.74 -2.28 -1.25
CA TYR A 220 16.45 -3.56 -0.62
C TYR A 220 17.69 -4.30 -0.11
N ASN A 221 18.63 -4.66 -0.99
CA ASN A 221 19.76 -5.51 -0.60
C ASN A 221 20.67 -4.81 0.41
N ASN A 222 21.11 -3.59 0.08
CA ASN A 222 22.04 -2.79 0.89
C ASN A 222 21.34 -2.03 2.03
N ASN A 223 20.00 -2.03 2.04
CA ASN A 223 19.21 -1.31 3.04
C ASN A 223 19.12 -2.11 4.34
N VAL A 224 19.99 -1.74 5.29
CA VAL A 224 20.11 -2.36 6.62
C VAL A 224 18.86 -2.12 7.49
N ASP A 225 18.12 -1.03 7.26
CA ASP A 225 16.91 -0.73 8.05
C ASP A 225 15.84 -1.80 7.88
N LEU A 226 15.76 -2.45 6.72
CA LEU A 226 14.81 -3.53 6.47
C LEU A 226 15.05 -4.75 7.38
N VAL A 227 16.28 -4.96 7.84
CA VAL A 227 16.67 -6.10 8.69
C VAL A 227 16.58 -5.75 10.17
N ARG A 228 16.72 -4.47 10.54
CA ARG A 228 16.77 -4.04 11.94
C ARG A 228 15.47 -3.42 12.44
N LYS A 229 14.70 -2.77 11.58
CA LYS A 229 13.54 -1.96 11.98
C LYS A 229 12.32 -2.82 12.26
N TRP A 230 11.95 -2.88 13.54
CA TRP A 230 10.68 -3.45 13.96
C TRP A 230 9.50 -2.60 13.47
N GLY A 231 8.42 -3.28 13.10
CA GLY A 231 7.18 -2.67 12.64
C GLY A 231 6.09 -2.66 13.70
N GLY A 232 4.93 -2.15 13.30
CA GLY A 232 3.73 -2.15 14.13
C GLY A 232 3.79 -1.16 15.29
N GLY A 233 3.17 -1.49 16.42
CA GLY A 233 3.08 -0.60 17.60
C GLY A 233 2.26 0.68 17.39
N LYS A 234 1.50 0.78 16.29
CA LYS A 234 0.66 1.95 16.01
C LYS A 234 -0.49 1.96 17.00
N MET A 235 -0.83 3.11 17.58
CA MET A 235 -1.96 3.22 18.51
C MET A 235 -3.27 3.54 17.78
N GLY A 236 -4.39 3.30 18.46
CA GLY A 236 -5.69 3.66 17.90
C GLY A 236 -5.95 5.15 18.07
N LEU A 237 -6.65 5.77 17.12
CA LEU A 237 -6.98 7.20 17.12
C LEU A 237 -7.58 7.69 18.46
N LYS A 238 -8.39 6.87 19.13
CA LYS A 238 -8.95 7.21 20.46
C LYS A 238 -7.87 7.32 21.53
N THR A 239 -6.88 6.42 21.50
CA THR A 239 -5.76 6.40 22.43
C THR A 239 -4.80 7.55 22.11
N GLU A 240 -4.48 7.77 20.84
CA GLU A 240 -3.66 8.90 20.38
C GLU A 240 -4.27 10.24 20.81
N ALA A 241 -5.56 10.47 20.54
CA ALA A 241 -6.25 11.68 20.97
C ALA A 241 -6.27 11.87 22.50
N LYS A 242 -6.32 10.78 23.28
CA LYS A 242 -6.23 10.85 24.74
C LYS A 242 -4.84 11.28 25.20
N LEU A 243 -3.79 10.74 24.56
CA LEU A 243 -2.40 11.07 24.86
C LEU A 243 -2.07 12.50 24.45
N GLU A 244 -2.51 12.95 23.27
CA GLU A 244 -2.35 14.33 22.82
C GLU A 244 -3.00 15.33 23.77
N LYS A 245 -4.20 15.05 24.27
CA LYS A 245 -4.86 15.90 25.27
C LYS A 245 -4.05 15.98 26.56
N ARG A 246 -3.49 14.85 27.03
CA ARG A 246 -2.62 14.82 28.22
C ARG A 246 -1.32 15.59 28.00
N ALA A 247 -0.68 15.42 26.84
CA ALA A 247 0.54 16.15 26.49
C ALA A 247 0.29 17.67 26.50
N LYS A 248 -0.79 18.14 25.87
CA LYS A 248 -1.17 19.57 25.89
C LYS A 248 -1.44 20.11 27.30
N GLN A 249 -2.02 19.30 28.18
CA GLN A 249 -2.24 19.68 29.58
C GLN A 249 -0.92 19.82 30.35
N LEU A 250 0.00 18.85 30.17
CA LEU A 250 1.33 18.90 30.78
C LEU A 250 2.16 20.08 30.27
N GLU A 251 2.11 20.37 28.97
CA GLU A 251 2.76 21.54 28.39
C GLU A 251 2.20 22.85 28.96
N ALA A 252 0.88 22.93 29.13
CA ALA A 252 0.24 24.09 29.73
C ALA A 252 0.62 24.26 31.21
N GLU A 253 0.76 23.18 31.97
CA GLU A 253 1.23 23.22 33.36
C GLU A 253 2.72 23.58 33.45
N ALA A 254 3.57 22.99 32.60
CA ALA A 254 4.98 23.32 32.53
C ALA A 254 5.21 24.80 32.16
N ALA A 255 4.42 25.34 31.22
CA ALA A 255 4.46 26.76 30.86
C ALA A 255 4.01 27.68 32.01
N LYS A 256 3.03 27.25 32.82
CA LYS A 256 2.64 27.98 34.04
C LYS A 256 3.76 27.95 35.08
N LEU A 257 4.41 26.81 35.26
CA LEU A 257 5.53 26.63 36.19
C LEU A 257 6.77 27.43 35.78
N ALA A 258 7.08 27.50 34.48
CA ALA A 258 8.17 28.32 33.96
C ALA A 258 7.93 29.80 34.28
N LYS A 259 6.73 30.30 33.96
CA LYS A 259 6.30 31.67 34.29
C LYS A 259 6.36 31.97 35.79
N SER A 260 5.99 31.02 36.66
CA SER A 260 6.03 31.23 38.11
C SER A 260 7.44 31.19 38.68
N LYS A 261 8.41 30.56 37.99
CA LYS A 261 9.83 30.54 38.37
C LYS A 261 10.64 31.69 37.77
N GLY A 262 10.01 32.62 37.03
CA GLY A 262 10.69 33.77 36.43
C GLY A 262 11.63 33.41 35.28
N LEU A 263 11.42 32.25 34.65
CA LEU A 263 12.09 31.78 33.43
C LEU A 263 11.18 31.98 32.21
#